data_AF-A0A241ZE78-F1
#
_entry.id   AF-A0A241ZE78-F1
#
_cell.length_a   1.000
_cell.length_b   1.000
_cell.length_c   1.000
_cell.angle_alpha   90.00
_cell.angle_beta   90.00
_cell.angle_gamma   90.00
#
_symmetry.space_group_name_H-M   'P 1'
#
loop_
_entity.id
_entity.type
_entity.pdbx_description
1 polymer ?
#
loop_
_entity_poly.entity_id
_entity_poly.type
_entity_poly.pdbx_seq_one_letter_code
_entity_poly.pdbx_strand_id
1 'polypeptide(L)'
;WIIVDTLTSKETAEAALKFARQHLGEQKISAIIFTHSHIDHFGGALGVLSTEEINARKTPIIAPQGFMEEATSENLMAGSAMIRRATYMYGTFLPKNAEGLVDTGLGKAVAVGKMGILEPTQLITQAEQKMTIDGLDFVFYNVPGSEAPAELTFSIPSLKLYNGAEILSHTMHNLYTLRGAKVRDALKWVGYLDQAMQHAKASDVLIAQHHWPVWGNDNIQDFIKTQRDVYKFTHDQTVRYMNSGFNGAEIAEKIQLPAALDQKLYAHGYYGTLKHNVKAIYQYYMGWFDAHPSNLDPLPPKAVAKKYIELAGGENNALKNARDAYAQADYRWAAEILKHIVLNNPQNQQAKDLLANTYRQLGYAAEASTWRNFFLVGAQELQNNVPLQNTSDPSDLLIHTPTERFLEAMATNLDVENLKNENQCINLVLSDTQENFSLWVENSIMQFKRHDDSKDLASDCPTLTVTKPLYLKMITGQIKGVKVLLSNESKVKGNPLEIGKFFAMFKRPDSTFPIVTRPND
;
A
#
# COMPACT_ATOMS: atom_id res chain seq x y z
N TRP A 1 15.24 24.68 -10.75
CA TRP A 1 14.01 24.12 -10.18
C TRP A 1 14.36 23.03 -9.21
N ILE A 2 13.82 23.12 -8.00
CA ILE A 2 13.81 22.03 -7.03
C ILE A 2 12.46 21.35 -7.19
N ILE A 3 12.45 20.05 -7.47
CA ILE A 3 11.23 19.27 -7.64
C ILE A 3 10.95 18.55 -6.33
N VAL A 4 9.72 18.67 -5.81
CA VAL A 4 9.26 17.98 -4.61
C VAL A 4 8.22 16.95 -5.05
N ASP A 5 8.59 15.69 -4.92
CA ASP A 5 7.91 14.51 -5.44
C ASP A 5 7.71 14.51 -6.97
N THR A 6 7.51 13.32 -7.53
CA THR A 6 7.61 13.07 -8.97
C THR A 6 6.43 12.29 -9.54
N LEU A 7 5.28 12.34 -8.87
CA LEU A 7 4.04 11.64 -9.26
C LEU A 7 4.23 10.11 -9.32
N THR A 8 3.19 9.40 -9.75
CA THR A 8 3.17 7.92 -9.75
C THR A 8 3.92 7.29 -10.91
N SER A 9 3.90 7.91 -12.11
CA SER A 9 4.50 7.29 -13.30
C SER A 9 5.30 8.29 -14.13
N LYS A 10 6.27 7.75 -14.88
CA LYS A 10 7.12 8.50 -15.80
C LYS A 10 6.31 9.41 -16.72
N GLU A 11 5.24 8.87 -17.31
CA GLU A 11 4.39 9.58 -18.26
C GLU A 11 3.69 10.78 -17.61
N THR A 12 3.21 10.63 -16.38
CA THR A 12 2.58 11.73 -15.64
C THR A 12 3.59 12.81 -15.25
N ALA A 13 4.78 12.43 -14.83
CA ALA A 13 5.86 13.35 -14.49
C ALA A 13 6.34 14.15 -15.71
N GLU A 14 6.53 13.48 -16.85
CA GLU A 14 6.89 14.12 -18.13
C GLU A 14 5.81 15.12 -18.57
N ALA A 15 4.53 14.73 -18.46
CA ALA A 15 3.41 15.60 -18.81
C ALA A 15 3.35 16.85 -17.92
N ALA A 16 3.50 16.68 -16.60
CA ALA A 16 3.52 17.79 -15.64
C ALA A 16 4.71 18.73 -15.88
N LEU A 17 5.91 18.18 -16.08
CA LEU A 17 7.12 18.96 -16.34
C LEU A 17 7.03 19.71 -17.67
N LYS A 18 6.51 19.06 -18.73
CA LYS A 18 6.25 19.71 -20.02
C LYS A 18 5.27 20.87 -19.88
N PHE A 19 4.19 20.69 -19.13
CA PHE A 19 3.23 21.76 -18.86
C PHE A 19 3.87 22.92 -18.09
N ALA A 20 4.66 22.63 -17.04
CA ALA A 20 5.38 23.66 -16.31
C ALA A 20 6.35 24.44 -17.23
N ARG A 21 7.11 23.76 -18.09
CA ARG A 21 8.04 24.38 -19.05
C ARG A 21 7.35 25.30 -20.06
N GLN A 22 6.13 24.97 -20.48
CA GLN A 22 5.34 25.82 -21.38
C GLN A 22 5.02 27.20 -20.77
N HIS A 23 4.88 27.29 -19.45
CA HIS A 23 4.44 28.50 -18.77
C HIS A 23 5.54 29.19 -17.95
N LEU A 24 6.53 28.44 -17.47
CA LEU A 24 7.58 28.91 -16.55
C LEU A 24 8.99 28.88 -17.19
N GLY A 25 9.10 28.38 -18.42
CA GLY A 25 10.34 28.27 -19.18
C GLY A 25 11.16 27.03 -18.88
N GLU A 26 12.21 26.81 -19.68
CA GLU A 26 13.13 25.67 -19.57
C GLU A 26 14.22 25.93 -18.52
N GLN A 27 13.89 25.77 -17.24
CA GLN A 27 14.89 25.87 -16.17
C GLN A 27 15.52 24.51 -15.87
N LYS A 28 16.80 24.55 -15.47
CA LYS A 28 17.52 23.35 -15.02
C LYS A 28 16.92 22.83 -13.71
N ILE A 29 16.84 21.51 -13.59
CA ILE A 29 16.47 20.86 -12.33
C ILE A 29 17.73 20.71 -11.49
N SER A 30 17.73 21.33 -10.32
CA SER A 30 18.87 21.45 -9.40
C SER A 30 18.80 20.47 -8.24
N ALA A 31 17.62 19.95 -7.89
CA ALA A 31 17.43 18.88 -6.91
C ALA A 31 16.06 18.20 -7.08
N ILE A 32 15.95 16.97 -6.58
CA ILE A 32 14.70 16.24 -6.37
C ILE A 32 14.59 15.90 -4.87
N ILE A 33 13.42 16.13 -4.29
CA ILE A 33 13.10 15.76 -2.90
C ILE A 33 11.97 14.73 -2.96
N PHE A 34 12.17 13.57 -2.36
CA PHE A 34 11.09 12.63 -2.06
C PHE A 34 10.63 12.86 -0.62
N THR A 35 9.38 13.26 -0.44
CA THR A 35 8.82 13.52 0.89
C THR A 35 8.67 12.22 1.67
N HIS A 36 8.29 11.12 1.01
CA HIS A 36 8.13 9.84 1.67
C HIS A 36 8.11 8.63 0.73
N SER A 37 8.07 7.43 1.32
CA SER A 37 8.25 6.14 0.66
C SER A 37 7.01 5.56 -0.03
N HIS A 38 6.03 6.37 -0.46
CA HIS A 38 4.89 5.89 -1.26
C HIS A 38 5.05 6.22 -2.75
N ILE A 39 4.56 5.31 -3.60
CA ILE A 39 4.91 5.29 -5.02
C ILE A 39 4.35 6.45 -5.83
N ASP A 40 3.28 7.10 -5.37
CA ASP A 40 2.74 8.32 -5.96
C ASP A 40 3.64 9.54 -5.79
N HIS A 41 4.73 9.42 -5.01
CA HIS A 41 5.66 10.51 -4.72
C HIS A 41 7.04 10.33 -5.35
N PHE A 42 7.42 9.10 -5.69
CA PHE A 42 8.71 8.83 -6.35
C PHE A 42 8.57 8.12 -7.70
N GLY A 43 7.43 7.49 -7.99
CA GLY A 43 7.28 6.53 -9.10
C GLY A 43 7.52 7.13 -10.48
N GLY A 44 7.31 8.43 -10.67
CA GLY A 44 7.58 9.12 -11.92
C GLY A 44 8.95 9.78 -12.02
N ALA A 45 9.88 9.47 -11.11
CA ALA A 45 11.18 10.13 -11.04
C ALA A 45 11.99 10.06 -12.35
N LEU A 46 11.91 8.94 -13.08
CA LEU A 46 12.57 8.75 -14.38
C LEU A 46 11.93 9.54 -15.54
N GLY A 47 10.79 10.20 -15.30
CA GLY A 47 10.21 11.20 -16.20
C GLY A 47 10.68 12.63 -15.93
N VAL A 48 11.34 12.85 -14.79
CA VAL A 48 11.88 14.15 -14.39
C VAL A 48 13.34 14.30 -14.83
N LEU A 49 14.18 13.31 -14.51
CA LEU A 49 15.58 13.22 -14.93
C LEU A 49 15.96 11.76 -15.16
N SER A 50 16.84 11.51 -16.14
CA SER A 50 17.44 10.18 -16.32
C SER A 50 18.57 9.92 -15.31
N THR A 51 18.86 8.65 -15.04
CA THR A 51 19.98 8.24 -14.17
C THR A 51 21.32 8.78 -14.69
N GLU A 52 21.51 8.82 -16.01
CA GLU A 52 22.71 9.38 -16.65
C GLU A 52 22.84 10.89 -16.39
N GLU A 53 21.74 11.64 -16.50
CA GLU A 53 21.73 13.07 -16.21
C GLU A 53 22.04 13.36 -14.75
N ILE A 54 21.49 12.57 -13.83
CA ILE A 54 21.72 12.69 -12.40
C ILE A 54 23.19 12.44 -12.08
N ASN A 55 23.76 11.36 -12.62
CA ASN A 55 25.17 11.01 -12.41
C ASN A 55 26.12 12.05 -13.01
N ALA A 56 25.82 12.52 -14.22
CA ALA A 56 26.64 13.52 -14.90
C ALA A 56 26.62 14.88 -14.18
N ARG A 57 25.45 15.29 -13.66
CA ARG A 57 25.25 16.59 -13.01
C ARG A 57 25.48 16.55 -11.50
N LYS A 58 25.58 15.35 -10.91
CA LYS A 58 25.56 15.11 -9.46
C LYS A 58 24.36 15.79 -8.78
N THR A 59 23.19 15.69 -9.41
CA THR A 59 21.96 16.30 -8.90
C THR A 59 21.58 15.66 -7.56
N PRO A 60 21.42 16.44 -6.47
CA PRO A 60 20.92 15.93 -5.20
C PRO A 60 19.55 15.28 -5.33
N ILE A 61 19.43 14.07 -4.77
CA ILE A 61 18.17 13.38 -4.52
C ILE A 61 18.07 13.24 -3.01
N ILE A 62 17.12 13.93 -2.42
CA ILE A 62 16.98 14.05 -0.97
C ILE A 62 15.75 13.25 -0.53
N ALA A 63 15.89 12.44 0.50
CA ALA A 63 14.79 11.63 1.03
C ALA A 63 14.93 11.43 2.55
N PRO A 64 13.86 11.04 3.26
CA PRO A 64 13.96 10.66 4.66
C PRO A 64 14.80 9.38 4.83
N GLN A 65 15.45 9.25 5.99
CA GLN A 65 16.09 8.00 6.38
C GLN A 65 15.10 6.82 6.30
N GLY A 66 15.56 5.69 5.76
CA GLY A 66 14.74 4.49 5.56
C GLY A 66 13.96 4.47 4.23
N PHE A 67 14.00 5.54 3.43
CA PHE A 67 13.24 5.64 2.18
C PHE A 67 13.40 4.42 1.26
N MET A 68 14.63 4.02 0.94
CA MET A 68 14.86 2.91 -0.01
C MET A 68 14.34 1.57 0.51
N GLU A 69 14.50 1.30 1.80
CA GLU A 69 14.00 0.06 2.41
C GLU A 69 12.47 0.00 2.31
N GLU A 70 11.80 1.08 2.68
CA GLU A 70 10.34 1.11 2.77
C GLU A 70 9.68 1.20 1.38
N ALA A 71 10.26 2.00 0.47
CA ALA A 71 9.76 2.15 -0.90
C ALA A 71 9.84 0.86 -1.73
N THR A 72 10.80 -0.01 -1.41
CA THR A 72 11.07 -1.23 -2.19
C THR A 72 10.57 -2.51 -1.54
N SER A 73 10.27 -2.52 -0.24
CA SER A 73 9.88 -3.73 0.51
C SER A 73 8.39 -3.84 0.81
N GLU A 74 7.66 -2.73 0.98
CA GLU A 74 6.26 -2.74 1.43
C GLU A 74 5.39 -3.64 0.54
N ASN A 75 5.58 -3.54 -0.78
CA ASN A 75 4.77 -4.22 -1.77
C ASN A 75 5.38 -5.55 -2.26
N LEU A 76 6.46 -6.05 -1.65
CA LEU A 76 7.11 -7.28 -2.11
C LEU A 76 6.51 -8.51 -1.43
N MET A 77 6.57 -8.58 -0.09
CA MET A 77 6.16 -9.76 0.67
C MET A 77 4.67 -10.09 0.53
N ALA A 78 3.80 -9.07 0.55
CA ALA A 78 2.35 -9.21 0.42
C ALA A 78 1.81 -8.61 -0.90
N GLY A 79 2.68 -8.43 -1.90
CA GLY A 79 2.39 -7.66 -3.10
C GLY A 79 1.14 -8.08 -3.85
N SER A 80 1.01 -9.37 -4.17
CA SER A 80 -0.17 -9.89 -4.88
C SER A 80 -1.47 -9.60 -4.14
N ALA A 81 -1.47 -9.74 -2.81
CA ALA A 81 -2.65 -9.48 -2.00
C ALA A 81 -3.00 -7.99 -1.94
N MET A 82 -1.99 -7.13 -1.73
CA MET A 82 -2.16 -5.68 -1.66
C MET A 82 -2.62 -5.09 -3.00
N ILE A 83 -1.99 -5.47 -4.12
CA ILE A 83 -2.34 -5.00 -5.46
C ILE A 83 -3.78 -5.40 -5.80
N ARG A 84 -4.14 -6.67 -5.54
CA ARG A 84 -5.50 -7.15 -5.79
C ARG A 84 -6.54 -6.37 -4.99
N ARG A 85 -6.28 -6.07 -3.71
CA ARG A 85 -7.16 -5.25 -2.88
C ARG A 85 -7.14 -3.76 -3.25
N ALA A 86 -6.03 -3.25 -3.78
CA ALA A 86 -5.93 -1.88 -4.27
C ALA A 86 -6.86 -1.62 -5.46
N THR A 87 -7.15 -2.64 -6.30
CA THR A 87 -8.14 -2.52 -7.38
C THR A 87 -9.54 -2.15 -6.86
N TYR A 88 -9.92 -2.66 -5.68
CA TYR A 88 -11.15 -2.28 -4.99
C TYR A 88 -11.06 -0.85 -4.43
N MET A 89 -9.97 -0.54 -3.72
CA MET A 89 -9.77 0.75 -3.07
C MET A 89 -9.85 1.94 -4.04
N TYR A 90 -9.20 1.79 -5.19
CA TYR A 90 -9.07 2.86 -6.17
C TYR A 90 -10.09 2.77 -7.30
N GLY A 91 -10.93 1.73 -7.33
CA GLY A 91 -11.96 1.58 -8.36
C GLY A 91 -11.39 1.51 -9.78
N THR A 92 -10.21 0.89 -9.95
CA THR A 92 -9.38 0.98 -11.17
C THR A 92 -10.14 0.67 -12.46
N PHE A 93 -11.11 -0.27 -12.40
CA PHE A 93 -11.88 -0.74 -13.55
C PHE A 93 -13.36 -0.30 -13.53
N LEU A 94 -13.74 0.60 -12.62
CA LEU A 94 -15.07 1.18 -12.62
C LEU A 94 -15.21 2.18 -13.77
N PRO A 95 -16.41 2.27 -14.39
CA PRO A 95 -16.68 3.33 -15.34
C PRO A 95 -16.60 4.70 -14.66
N LYS A 96 -16.08 5.69 -15.37
CA LYS A 96 -15.94 7.07 -14.86
C LYS A 96 -17.24 7.84 -15.08
N ASN A 97 -18.20 7.68 -14.17
CA ASN A 97 -19.51 8.34 -14.21
C ASN A 97 -20.13 8.42 -12.80
N ALA A 98 -21.32 9.02 -12.67
CA ALA A 98 -22.02 9.20 -11.40
C ALA A 98 -22.38 7.89 -10.67
N GLU A 99 -22.44 6.77 -11.38
CA GLU A 99 -22.75 5.44 -10.84
C GLU A 99 -21.49 4.60 -10.56
N GLY A 100 -20.31 5.06 -10.98
CA GLY A 100 -19.02 4.39 -10.87
C GLY A 100 -17.98 5.21 -10.13
N LEU A 101 -16.75 5.24 -10.66
CA LEU A 101 -15.62 5.99 -10.09
C LEU A 101 -15.85 7.49 -10.27
N VAL A 102 -15.90 8.20 -9.16
CA VAL A 102 -16.03 9.67 -9.11
C VAL A 102 -14.77 10.35 -8.58
N ASP A 103 -14.06 9.70 -7.65
CA ASP A 103 -12.89 10.22 -6.96
C ASP A 103 -12.19 9.10 -6.15
N THR A 104 -11.02 9.37 -5.57
CA THR A 104 -10.36 8.50 -4.57
C THR A 104 -10.14 9.18 -3.23
N GLY A 105 -10.72 10.35 -3.00
CA GLY A 105 -10.72 11.11 -1.74
C GLY A 105 -9.48 11.94 -1.50
N LEU A 106 -8.32 11.45 -1.94
CA LEU A 106 -7.03 12.14 -1.89
C LEU A 106 -6.61 12.69 -3.26
N GLY A 107 -7.26 12.23 -4.32
CA GLY A 107 -7.00 12.56 -5.71
C GLY A 107 -8.07 11.96 -6.62
N LYS A 108 -7.98 12.17 -7.93
CA LYS A 108 -9.01 11.69 -8.88
C LYS A 108 -8.95 10.19 -9.12
N ALA A 109 -7.75 9.65 -9.31
CA ALA A 109 -7.47 8.25 -9.61
C ALA A 109 -5.95 8.01 -9.53
N VAL A 110 -5.55 6.75 -9.38
CA VAL A 110 -4.14 6.34 -9.47
C VAL A 110 -3.74 6.22 -10.94
N ALA A 111 -2.62 6.83 -11.32
CA ALA A 111 -2.09 6.73 -12.67
C ALA A 111 -1.54 5.32 -12.96
N VAL A 112 -1.68 4.87 -14.21
CA VAL A 112 -1.13 3.61 -14.69
C VAL A 112 -0.08 3.93 -15.75
N GLY A 113 1.15 3.46 -15.54
CA GLY A 113 2.27 3.74 -16.42
C GLY A 113 3.56 3.09 -15.92
N LYS A 114 4.70 3.55 -16.44
CA LYS A 114 6.01 3.07 -16.00
C LYS A 114 6.41 3.70 -14.68
N MET A 115 6.67 2.86 -13.69
CA MET A 115 7.13 3.26 -12.37
C MET A 115 8.63 3.03 -12.28
N GLY A 116 9.35 3.99 -11.70
CA GLY A 116 10.77 3.89 -11.40
C GLY A 116 11.10 4.59 -10.10
N ILE A 117 12.30 4.32 -9.58
CA ILE A 117 12.81 4.94 -8.36
C ILE A 117 14.21 5.49 -8.64
N LEU A 118 14.56 6.58 -7.96
CA LEU A 118 15.93 7.09 -7.93
C LEU A 118 16.49 6.90 -6.52
N GLU A 119 17.72 6.42 -6.42
CA GLU A 119 18.37 6.25 -5.13
C GLU A 119 18.73 7.63 -4.53
N PRO A 120 18.31 7.94 -3.29
CA PRO A 120 18.66 9.17 -2.62
C PRO A 120 20.18 9.31 -2.45
N THR A 121 20.74 10.43 -2.88
CA THR A 121 22.15 10.78 -2.66
C THR A 121 22.37 11.49 -1.33
N GLN A 122 21.29 11.99 -0.71
CA GLN A 122 21.30 12.64 0.60
C GLN A 122 20.11 12.16 1.43
N LEU A 123 20.36 11.81 2.68
CA LEU A 123 19.32 11.39 3.62
C LEU A 123 19.12 12.43 4.71
N ILE A 124 17.86 12.67 5.07
CA ILE A 124 17.48 13.41 6.27
C ILE A 124 17.39 12.41 7.41
N THR A 125 18.33 12.49 8.36
CA THR A 125 18.46 11.52 9.45
C THR A 125 18.14 12.13 10.82
N GLN A 126 18.25 13.45 10.94
CA GLN A 126 17.96 14.18 12.18
C GLN A 126 16.49 14.57 12.26
N ALA A 127 16.00 14.77 13.49
CA ALA A 127 14.62 15.26 13.71
C ALA A 127 14.39 16.64 13.05
N GLU A 128 15.39 17.52 13.09
CA GLU A 128 15.48 18.76 12.33
C GLU A 128 16.83 18.80 11.61
N GLN A 129 16.83 19.06 10.30
CA GLN A 129 18.05 19.14 9.49
C GLN A 129 17.98 20.32 8.52
N LYS A 130 18.99 21.19 8.56
CA LYS A 130 19.07 22.36 7.69
C LYS A 130 19.91 22.05 6.45
N MET A 131 19.48 22.54 5.30
CA MET A 131 20.20 22.35 4.04
C MET A 131 19.88 23.50 3.09
N THR A 132 20.90 24.08 2.46
CA THR A 132 20.72 25.06 1.40
C THR A 132 20.72 24.35 0.06
N ILE A 133 19.67 24.55 -0.74
CA ILE A 133 19.49 23.94 -2.05
C ILE A 133 19.18 25.05 -3.04
N ASP A 134 20.03 25.24 -4.05
CA ASP A 134 19.83 26.23 -5.12
C ASP A 134 19.55 27.66 -4.57
N GLY A 135 20.24 28.03 -3.49
CA GLY A 135 20.09 29.34 -2.83
C GLY A 135 18.88 29.49 -1.90
N LEU A 136 18.07 28.45 -1.70
CA LEU A 136 16.98 28.42 -0.73
C LEU A 136 17.39 27.61 0.51
N ASP A 137 17.13 28.16 1.69
CA ASP A 137 17.37 27.47 2.95
C ASP A 137 16.16 26.61 3.32
N PHE A 138 16.34 25.30 3.29
CA PHE A 138 15.36 24.33 3.76
C PHE A 138 15.64 23.98 5.22
N VAL A 139 14.57 23.83 5.99
CA VAL A 139 14.60 23.15 7.28
C VAL A 139 13.71 21.92 7.16
N PHE A 140 14.33 20.75 7.04
CA PHE A 140 13.65 19.47 6.98
C PHE A 140 13.33 18.97 8.39
N TYR A 141 12.17 18.33 8.55
CA TYR A 141 11.73 17.70 9.78
C TYR A 141 11.37 16.24 9.50
N ASN A 142 12.09 15.31 10.12
CA ASN A 142 11.87 13.89 9.90
C ASN A 142 10.70 13.39 10.76
N VAL A 143 9.69 12.77 10.13
CA VAL A 143 8.42 12.35 10.77
C VAL A 143 8.09 10.86 10.52
N PRO A 144 9.04 9.93 10.74
CA PRO A 144 8.89 8.53 10.35
C PRO A 144 7.76 7.82 11.09
N GLY A 145 7.04 6.91 10.42
CA GLY A 145 5.97 6.12 10.99
C GLY A 145 4.69 6.90 11.28
N SER A 146 4.47 8.00 10.54
CA SER A 146 3.24 8.77 10.56
C SER A 146 2.31 8.32 9.42
N GLU A 147 2.28 9.03 8.29
CA GLU A 147 1.58 8.56 7.09
C GLU A 147 2.40 7.43 6.46
N ALA A 148 3.70 7.61 6.29
CA ALA A 148 4.60 6.56 5.81
C ALA A 148 5.65 6.16 6.85
N PRO A 149 6.24 4.95 6.74
CA PRO A 149 7.37 4.55 7.58
C PRO A 149 8.58 5.50 7.48
N ALA A 150 8.88 6.00 6.28
CA ALA A 150 9.89 7.03 6.04
C ALA A 150 9.23 8.26 5.42
N GLU A 151 9.17 9.36 6.16
CA GLU A 151 8.48 10.60 5.76
C GLU A 151 9.16 11.83 6.37
N LEU A 152 9.18 12.93 5.62
CA LEU A 152 9.66 14.23 6.08
C LEU A 152 8.67 15.35 5.73
N THR A 153 8.68 16.42 6.52
CA THR A 153 8.09 17.73 6.18
C THR A 153 9.20 18.76 6.07
N PHE A 154 8.92 19.97 5.57
CA PHE A 154 9.95 21.01 5.56
C PHE A 154 9.38 22.43 5.59
N SER A 155 10.21 23.39 5.98
CA SER A 155 9.96 24.82 5.79
C SER A 155 11.00 25.46 4.87
N ILE A 156 10.60 26.52 4.19
CA ILE A 156 11.50 27.43 3.45
C ILE A 156 11.25 28.84 4.02
N PRO A 157 12.02 29.29 5.02
CA PRO A 157 11.72 30.53 5.76
C PRO A 157 11.69 31.79 4.87
N SER A 158 12.57 31.88 3.87
CA SER A 158 12.61 33.01 2.95
C SER A 158 11.34 33.14 2.11
N LEU A 159 10.60 32.04 1.93
CA LEU A 159 9.31 31.99 1.24
C LEU A 159 8.13 31.98 2.20
N LYS A 160 8.38 31.96 3.52
CA LYS A 160 7.37 31.74 4.56
C LYS A 160 6.45 30.56 4.23
N LEU A 161 7.05 29.47 3.78
CA LEU A 161 6.37 28.27 3.32
C LEU A 161 6.59 27.13 4.30
N TYR A 162 5.53 26.39 4.60
CA TYR A 162 5.61 25.06 5.21
C TYR A 162 5.02 24.00 4.26
N ASN A 163 5.72 22.90 4.05
CA ASN A 163 5.21 21.75 3.33
C ASN A 163 4.88 20.65 4.34
N GLY A 164 3.60 20.27 4.42
CA GLY A 164 3.06 19.27 5.34
C GLY A 164 3.13 17.83 4.86
N ALA A 165 3.82 17.54 3.76
CA ALA A 165 3.92 16.23 3.14
C ALA A 165 2.55 15.56 2.96
N GLU A 166 2.35 14.37 3.55
CA GLU A 166 1.07 13.69 3.60
C GLU A 166 0.55 13.50 5.05
N ILE A 167 1.31 13.96 6.05
CA ILE A 167 0.81 14.10 7.42
C ILE A 167 -0.36 15.11 7.53
N LEU A 168 -0.50 16.00 6.55
CA LEU A 168 -1.54 17.02 6.44
C LEU A 168 -2.19 16.97 5.05
N SER A 169 -3.52 16.88 5.00
CA SER A 169 -4.29 16.94 3.75
C SER A 169 -5.70 17.46 4.01
N HIS A 170 -6.47 17.78 2.98
CA HIS A 170 -7.89 18.20 3.10
C HIS A 170 -8.85 17.01 3.30
N THR A 171 -8.43 16.00 4.06
CA THR A 171 -9.24 14.84 4.45
C THR A 171 -8.63 14.21 5.71
N MET A 172 -9.44 13.48 6.48
CA MET A 172 -8.91 12.46 7.39
C MET A 172 -8.20 11.39 6.58
N HIS A 173 -6.95 11.09 6.94
CA HIS A 173 -6.13 10.07 6.27
C HIS A 173 -6.33 8.69 6.91
N ASN A 174 -5.78 7.66 6.29
CA ASN A 174 -5.80 6.30 6.78
C ASN A 174 -4.81 6.10 7.92
N LEU A 175 -5.26 5.57 9.05
CA LEU A 175 -4.41 4.86 10.01
C LEU A 175 -4.25 3.38 9.61
N TYR A 176 -5.19 2.87 8.82
CA TYR A 176 -5.11 1.60 8.12
C TYR A 176 -5.68 1.78 6.72
N THR A 177 -4.86 1.53 5.70
CA THR A 177 -5.33 1.54 4.31
C THR A 177 -6.05 0.24 3.98
N LEU A 178 -7.21 0.34 3.32
CA LEU A 178 -8.05 -0.83 3.01
C LEU A 178 -7.41 -1.78 1.99
N ARG A 179 -6.43 -1.33 1.20
CA ARG A 179 -5.59 -2.23 0.37
C ARG A 179 -4.79 -3.23 1.21
N GLY A 180 -4.61 -2.96 2.51
CA GLY A 180 -3.86 -3.75 3.45
C GLY A 180 -2.46 -3.17 3.64
N ALA A 181 -2.12 -2.85 4.89
CA ALA A 181 -0.79 -2.47 5.35
C ALA A 181 -0.68 -2.71 6.86
N LYS A 182 0.49 -2.46 7.44
CA LYS A 182 0.62 -2.32 8.90
C LYS A 182 -0.22 -1.12 9.38
N VAL A 183 -0.75 -1.20 10.61
CA VAL A 183 -1.45 -0.07 11.21
C VAL A 183 -0.45 1.01 11.60
N ARG A 184 -0.78 2.26 11.30
CA ARG A 184 0.00 3.45 11.63
C ARG A 184 -0.25 3.90 13.07
N ASP A 185 0.76 4.50 13.69
CA ASP A 185 0.68 4.99 15.06
C ASP A 185 0.03 6.38 15.10
N ALA A 186 -1.25 6.41 15.48
CA ALA A 186 -2.03 7.64 15.58
C ALA A 186 -1.44 8.65 16.58
N LEU A 187 -0.92 8.18 17.72
CA LEU A 187 -0.43 9.06 18.77
C LEU A 187 0.92 9.67 18.39
N LYS A 188 1.76 8.90 17.72
CA LYS A 188 2.99 9.40 17.11
C LYS A 188 2.71 10.47 16.06
N TRP A 189 1.73 10.24 15.18
CA TRP A 189 1.29 11.22 14.19
C TRP A 189 0.77 12.51 14.84
N VAL A 190 -0.02 12.41 15.92
CA VAL A 190 -0.43 13.59 16.72
C VAL A 190 0.78 14.39 17.22
N GLY A 191 1.82 13.71 17.70
CA GLY A 191 3.06 14.37 18.14
C GLY A 191 3.72 15.19 17.03
N TYR A 192 3.76 14.67 15.80
CA TYR A 192 4.28 15.40 14.65
C TYR A 192 3.39 16.57 14.22
N LEU A 193 2.07 16.42 14.32
CA LEU A 193 1.14 17.52 14.03
C LEU A 193 1.27 18.66 15.06
N ASP A 194 1.55 18.34 16.32
CA ASP A 194 1.84 19.36 17.34
C ASP A 194 3.16 20.09 17.05
N GLN A 195 4.20 19.38 16.63
CA GLN A 195 5.46 19.98 16.16
C GLN A 195 5.26 20.86 14.92
N ALA A 196 4.43 20.40 13.97
CA ALA A 196 4.11 21.14 12.75
C ALA A 196 3.49 22.51 13.04
N MET A 197 2.73 22.67 14.14
CA MET A 197 2.23 23.99 14.56
C MET A 197 3.38 24.97 14.84
N GLN A 198 4.45 24.51 15.47
CA GLN A 198 5.65 25.33 15.72
C GLN A 198 6.43 25.58 14.44
N HIS A 199 6.61 24.57 13.60
CA HIS A 199 7.34 24.68 12.34
C HIS A 199 6.66 25.65 11.35
N ALA A 200 5.33 25.68 11.34
CA ALA A 200 4.54 26.56 10.48
C ALA A 200 4.24 27.94 11.11
N LYS A 201 4.78 28.25 12.30
CA LYS A 201 4.44 29.46 13.05
C LYS A 201 4.70 30.75 12.27
N ALA A 202 5.73 30.78 11.43
CA ALA A 202 6.10 31.95 10.62
C ALA A 202 5.68 31.82 9.14
N SER A 203 4.83 30.84 8.80
CA SER A 203 4.41 30.58 7.43
C SER A 203 3.17 31.37 7.03
N ASP A 204 3.19 31.91 5.81
CA ASP A 204 2.05 32.57 5.16
C ASP A 204 1.33 31.60 4.19
N VAL A 205 2.01 30.51 3.79
CA VAL A 205 1.45 29.46 2.92
C VAL A 205 1.85 28.07 3.43
N LEU A 206 0.86 27.17 3.45
CA LEU A 206 1.07 25.74 3.63
C LEU A 206 0.72 25.01 2.33
N ILE A 207 1.64 24.17 1.87
CA ILE A 207 1.40 23.22 0.78
C ILE A 207 1.50 21.79 1.32
N ALA A 208 0.96 20.83 0.57
CA ALA A 208 1.04 19.41 0.84
C ALA A 208 1.13 18.66 -0.49
N GLN A 209 1.46 17.38 -0.45
CA GLN A 209 1.69 16.59 -1.67
C GLN A 209 0.39 16.16 -2.35
N HIS A 210 -0.74 16.31 -1.65
CA HIS A 210 -2.09 16.16 -2.19
C HIS A 210 -2.95 17.37 -1.86
N HIS A 211 -4.02 17.54 -2.63
CA HIS A 211 -4.98 18.65 -2.52
C HIS A 211 -4.38 20.06 -2.73
N TRP A 212 -5.06 21.10 -2.24
CA TRP A 212 -4.75 22.51 -2.49
C TRP A 212 -4.08 23.19 -1.28
N PRO A 213 -3.36 24.32 -1.48
CA PRO A 213 -2.70 25.04 -0.39
C PRO A 213 -3.66 25.67 0.64
N VAL A 214 -3.14 25.99 1.83
CA VAL A 214 -3.79 26.83 2.85
C VAL A 214 -3.03 28.15 2.95
N TRP A 215 -3.75 29.27 2.90
CA TRP A 215 -3.17 30.62 2.88
C TRP A 215 -3.52 31.39 4.15
N GLY A 216 -2.55 32.15 4.66
CA GLY A 216 -2.68 32.98 5.86
C GLY A 216 -2.37 32.19 7.13
N ASN A 217 -1.55 32.78 7.99
CA ASN A 217 -1.02 32.11 9.18
C ASN A 217 -2.11 31.57 10.11
N ASP A 218 -3.16 32.35 10.40
CA ASP A 218 -4.26 31.92 11.27
C ASP A 218 -4.98 30.69 10.72
N ASN A 219 -5.22 30.65 9.40
CA ASN A 219 -5.84 29.50 8.74
C ASN A 219 -4.93 28.27 8.77
N ILE A 220 -3.63 28.45 8.61
CA ILE A 220 -2.63 27.37 8.69
C ILE A 220 -2.62 26.78 10.11
N GLN A 221 -2.57 27.63 11.13
CA GLN A 221 -2.58 27.19 12.53
C GLN A 221 -3.88 26.47 12.89
N ASP A 222 -5.03 26.97 12.43
CA ASP A 222 -6.31 26.29 12.63
C ASP A 222 -6.40 24.95 11.89
N PHE A 223 -5.88 24.89 10.65
CA PHE A 223 -5.86 23.67 9.84
C PHE A 223 -5.03 22.57 10.50
N ILE A 224 -3.79 22.87 10.90
CA ILE A 224 -2.90 21.90 11.58
C ILE A 224 -3.51 21.48 12.92
N LYS A 225 -4.01 22.43 13.71
CA LYS A 225 -4.67 22.15 15.00
C LYS A 225 -5.85 21.20 14.83
N THR A 226 -6.67 21.43 13.80
CA THR A 226 -7.83 20.58 13.53
C THR A 226 -7.41 19.16 13.19
N GLN A 227 -6.43 18.97 12.31
CA GLN A 227 -5.88 17.66 11.97
C GLN A 227 -5.36 16.95 13.22
N ARG A 228 -4.55 17.64 14.04
CA ARG A 228 -4.03 17.13 15.32
C ARG A 228 -5.15 16.66 16.24
N ASP A 229 -6.16 17.50 16.43
CA ASP A 229 -7.24 17.26 17.38
C ASP A 229 -8.16 16.11 16.88
N VAL A 230 -8.36 15.96 15.57
CA VAL A 230 -9.10 14.83 14.96
C VAL A 230 -8.41 13.49 15.25
N TYR A 231 -7.10 13.38 14.98
CA TYR A 231 -6.37 12.13 15.27
C TYR A 231 -6.31 11.87 16.77
N LYS A 232 -6.08 12.89 17.60
CA LYS A 232 -6.00 12.74 19.06
C LYS A 232 -7.33 12.32 19.66
N PHE A 233 -8.43 12.94 19.23
CA PHE A 233 -9.78 12.56 19.66
C PHE A 233 -10.10 11.12 19.26
N THR A 234 -9.83 10.76 17.99
CA THR A 234 -10.06 9.41 17.48
C THR A 234 -9.29 8.37 18.29
N HIS A 235 -8.01 8.62 18.56
CA HIS A 235 -7.16 7.79 19.41
C HIS A 235 -7.72 7.67 20.84
N ASP A 236 -7.87 8.78 21.54
CA ASP A 236 -8.17 8.79 22.97
C ASP A 236 -9.54 8.22 23.27
N GLN A 237 -10.55 8.53 22.46
CA GLN A 237 -11.88 7.98 22.65
C GLN A 237 -11.92 6.49 22.33
N THR A 238 -11.11 6.03 21.36
CA THR A 238 -10.97 4.59 21.10
C THR A 238 -10.37 3.89 22.30
N VAL A 239 -9.24 4.38 22.81
CA VAL A 239 -8.58 3.79 23.99
C VAL A 239 -9.47 3.83 25.22
N ARG A 240 -10.20 4.94 25.45
CA ARG A 240 -11.13 5.07 26.58
C ARG A 240 -12.23 4.01 26.55
N TYR A 241 -12.85 3.79 25.39
CA TYR A 241 -13.91 2.78 25.27
C TYR A 241 -13.36 1.35 25.25
N MET A 242 -12.20 1.12 24.66
CA MET A 242 -11.48 -0.15 24.76
C MET A 242 -11.21 -0.51 26.22
N ASN A 243 -10.70 0.42 27.03
CA ASN A 243 -10.51 0.25 28.47
C ASN A 243 -11.83 0.09 29.25
N SER A 244 -12.97 0.41 28.62
CA SER A 244 -14.31 0.19 29.18
C SER A 244 -14.93 -1.14 28.70
N GLY A 245 -14.18 -1.98 27.99
CA GLY A 245 -14.60 -3.31 27.55
C GLY A 245 -15.27 -3.37 26.17
N PHE A 246 -15.34 -2.27 25.42
CA PHE A 246 -15.90 -2.29 24.07
C PHE A 246 -14.87 -2.83 23.07
N ASN A 247 -15.33 -3.62 22.09
CA ASN A 247 -14.49 -4.05 20.97
C ASN A 247 -14.43 -3.00 19.85
N GLY A 248 -13.47 -3.13 18.93
CA GLY A 248 -13.26 -2.15 17.86
C GLY A 248 -14.49 -1.88 16.97
N ALA A 249 -15.37 -2.87 16.77
CA ALA A 249 -16.59 -2.69 15.98
C ALA A 249 -17.64 -1.85 16.71
N GLU A 250 -17.82 -2.07 18.01
CA GLU A 250 -18.76 -1.31 18.84
C GLU A 250 -18.30 0.15 19.01
N ILE A 251 -16.99 0.35 19.24
CA ILE A 251 -16.40 1.68 19.37
C ILE A 251 -16.63 2.49 18.08
N ALA A 252 -16.45 1.88 16.90
CA ALA A 252 -16.62 2.52 15.60
C ALA A 252 -18.07 2.99 15.32
N GLU A 253 -19.07 2.42 15.99
CA GLU A 253 -20.47 2.90 15.93
C GLU A 253 -20.78 3.92 17.03
N LYS A 254 -19.96 3.99 18.08
CA LYS A 254 -20.21 4.82 19.26
C LYS A 254 -19.56 6.20 19.19
N ILE A 255 -18.36 6.31 18.62
CA ILE A 255 -17.62 7.57 18.55
C ILE A 255 -18.13 8.42 17.38
N GLN A 256 -18.33 9.70 17.65
CA GLN A 256 -18.59 10.75 16.66
C GLN A 256 -17.64 11.92 16.94
N LEU A 257 -17.20 12.61 15.89
CA LEU A 257 -16.39 13.82 16.07
C LEU A 257 -17.20 14.88 16.82
N PRO A 258 -16.56 15.67 17.71
CA PRO A 258 -17.21 16.85 18.28
C PRO A 258 -17.62 17.82 17.16
N ALA A 259 -18.77 18.48 17.31
CA ALA A 259 -19.31 19.38 16.29
C ALA A 259 -18.31 20.45 15.80
N ALA A 260 -17.43 20.93 16.68
CA ALA A 260 -16.39 21.91 16.34
C ALA A 260 -15.35 21.39 15.32
N LEU A 261 -15.10 20.08 15.31
CA LEU A 261 -14.24 19.42 14.31
C LEU A 261 -15.07 18.94 13.11
N ASP A 262 -16.25 18.38 13.36
CA ASP A 262 -17.12 17.81 12.33
C ASP A 262 -17.64 18.84 11.32
N GLN A 263 -17.77 20.11 11.69
CA GLN A 263 -18.17 21.17 10.75
C GLN A 263 -17.06 21.59 9.76
N LYS A 264 -15.83 21.08 9.93
CA LYS A 264 -14.67 21.46 9.11
C LYS A 264 -14.45 20.41 8.03
N LEU A 265 -14.72 20.77 6.77
CA LEU A 265 -14.67 19.82 5.63
C LEU A 265 -13.34 19.06 5.51
N TYR A 266 -12.20 19.69 5.83
CA TYR A 266 -10.89 19.03 5.80
C TYR A 266 -10.67 17.99 6.91
N ALA A 267 -11.55 17.89 7.91
CA ALA A 267 -11.57 16.85 8.92
C ALA A 267 -12.41 15.62 8.51
N HIS A 268 -13.20 15.72 7.44
CA HIS A 268 -14.08 14.65 6.99
C HIS A 268 -13.29 13.49 6.39
N GLY A 269 -13.89 12.31 6.43
CA GLY A 269 -13.28 11.09 5.94
C GLY A 269 -13.52 10.82 4.47
N TYR A 270 -12.88 11.57 3.56
CA TYR A 270 -12.97 11.31 2.12
C TYR A 270 -12.05 10.16 1.67
N TYR A 271 -10.93 9.96 2.38
CA TYR A 271 -9.93 8.91 2.11
C TYR A 271 -9.88 7.86 3.24
N GLY A 272 -9.42 8.26 4.42
CA GLY A 272 -9.61 7.54 5.67
C GLY A 272 -10.99 7.82 6.25
N THR A 273 -11.49 6.99 7.18
CA THR A 273 -12.76 7.25 7.86
C THR A 273 -12.59 7.10 9.35
N LEU A 274 -13.39 7.83 10.13
CA LEU A 274 -13.43 7.68 11.58
C LEU A 274 -13.66 6.21 11.95
N LYS A 275 -14.61 5.54 11.28
CA LYS A 275 -14.99 4.16 11.58
C LYS A 275 -13.85 3.16 11.40
N HIS A 276 -13.12 3.19 10.28
CA HIS A 276 -12.02 2.24 10.09
C HIS A 276 -10.75 2.66 10.81
N ASN A 277 -10.53 3.95 11.06
CA ASN A 277 -9.41 4.42 11.86
C ASN A 277 -9.56 4.02 13.34
N VAL A 278 -10.78 4.06 13.90
CA VAL A 278 -11.07 3.52 15.23
C VAL A 278 -10.73 2.02 15.31
N LYS A 279 -11.17 1.23 14.31
CA LYS A 279 -10.83 -0.20 14.23
C LYS A 279 -9.33 -0.42 14.09
N ALA A 280 -8.64 0.43 13.35
CA ALA A 280 -7.18 0.39 13.22
C ALA A 280 -6.50 0.62 14.57
N ILE A 281 -6.88 1.66 15.31
CA ILE A 281 -6.34 1.91 16.65
C ILE A 281 -6.61 0.73 17.58
N TYR A 282 -7.80 0.13 17.54
CA TYR A 282 -8.08 -1.09 18.30
C TYR A 282 -7.12 -2.22 17.90
N GLN A 283 -6.95 -2.48 16.59
CA GLN A 283 -6.03 -3.49 16.07
C GLN A 283 -4.58 -3.22 16.48
N TYR A 284 -4.15 -1.97 16.55
CA TYR A 284 -2.80 -1.58 16.97
C TYR A 284 -2.51 -2.04 18.40
N TYR A 285 -3.47 -1.87 19.32
CA TYR A 285 -3.28 -2.22 20.74
C TYR A 285 -3.64 -3.67 21.07
N MET A 286 -4.72 -4.21 20.50
CA MET A 286 -5.32 -5.48 20.91
C MET A 286 -5.16 -6.61 19.87
N GLY A 287 -4.73 -6.28 18.65
CA GLY A 287 -4.65 -7.23 17.55
C GLY A 287 -6.02 -7.59 16.96
N TRP A 288 -6.15 -8.81 16.44
CA TRP A 288 -7.34 -9.27 15.72
C TRP A 288 -8.45 -9.80 16.63
N PHE A 289 -8.10 -10.28 17.83
CA PHE A 289 -9.00 -10.99 18.72
C PHE A 289 -9.74 -10.01 19.64
N ASP A 290 -11.06 -10.16 19.73
CA ASP A 290 -11.93 -9.29 20.54
C ASP A 290 -12.18 -9.82 21.97
N ALA A 291 -11.41 -10.82 22.40
CA ALA A 291 -11.53 -11.50 23.69
C ALA A 291 -12.82 -12.34 23.88
N HIS A 292 -13.73 -12.40 22.89
CA HIS A 292 -14.91 -13.24 22.99
C HIS A 292 -14.57 -14.70 22.62
N PRO A 293 -14.74 -15.70 23.51
CA PRO A 293 -14.26 -17.07 23.25
C PRO A 293 -14.82 -17.73 21.98
N SER A 294 -16.06 -17.42 21.59
CA SER A 294 -16.63 -17.94 20.33
C SER A 294 -15.97 -17.40 19.05
N ASN A 295 -15.16 -16.35 19.17
CA ASN A 295 -14.41 -15.74 18.06
C ASN A 295 -12.94 -16.19 18.04
N LEU A 296 -12.49 -17.01 19.00
CA LEU A 296 -11.10 -17.45 19.11
C LEU A 296 -10.72 -18.47 18.04
N ASP A 297 -11.62 -19.43 17.76
CA ASP A 297 -11.44 -20.48 16.76
C ASP A 297 -12.70 -20.60 15.89
N PRO A 298 -13.01 -19.57 15.07
CA PRO A 298 -14.21 -19.56 14.26
C PRO A 298 -14.07 -20.54 13.09
N LEU A 299 -15.17 -21.20 12.73
CA LEU A 299 -15.24 -21.96 11.48
C LEU A 299 -14.82 -21.08 10.28
N PRO A 300 -14.20 -21.66 9.23
CA PRO A 300 -13.89 -20.92 8.00
C PRO A 300 -15.16 -20.32 7.36
N PRO A 301 -15.04 -19.21 6.59
CA PRO A 301 -16.22 -18.49 6.08
C PRO A 301 -17.25 -19.32 5.31
N LYS A 302 -16.83 -20.28 4.47
CA LYS A 302 -17.75 -21.18 3.74
C LYS A 302 -18.52 -22.11 4.68
N ALA A 303 -17.85 -22.64 5.71
CA ALA A 303 -18.47 -23.52 6.69
C ALA A 303 -19.48 -22.77 7.57
N VAL A 304 -19.14 -21.56 8.01
CA VAL A 304 -20.06 -20.65 8.73
C VAL A 304 -21.29 -20.33 7.89
N ALA A 305 -21.08 -19.95 6.61
CA ALA A 305 -22.15 -19.61 5.69
C ALA A 305 -23.17 -20.75 5.57
N LYS A 306 -22.70 -22.00 5.37
CA LYS A 306 -23.58 -23.17 5.32
C LYS A 306 -24.45 -23.32 6.57
N LYS A 307 -23.87 -23.11 7.76
CA LYS A 307 -24.62 -23.18 9.03
C LYS A 307 -25.66 -22.08 9.18
N TYR A 308 -25.35 -20.85 8.76
CA TYR A 308 -26.34 -19.76 8.76
C TYR A 308 -27.50 -20.02 7.79
N ILE A 309 -27.22 -20.61 6.62
CA ILE A 309 -28.27 -20.98 5.66
C ILE A 309 -29.17 -22.11 6.21
N GLU A 310 -28.59 -23.12 6.86
CA GLU A 310 -29.33 -24.16 7.57
C GLU A 310 -30.24 -23.55 8.67
N LEU A 311 -29.70 -22.66 9.51
CA LEU A 311 -30.43 -21.94 10.56
C LEU A 311 -31.56 -21.07 10.02
N ALA A 312 -31.35 -20.44 8.86
CA ALA A 312 -32.37 -19.62 8.21
C ALA A 312 -33.50 -20.46 7.61
N GLY A 313 -33.46 -21.80 7.64
CA GLY A 313 -34.47 -22.65 6.99
C GLY A 313 -34.26 -22.80 5.49
N GLY A 314 -33.01 -22.64 5.03
CA GLY A 314 -32.60 -22.80 3.63
C GLY A 314 -32.46 -21.48 2.87
N GLU A 315 -31.85 -21.56 1.67
CA GLU A 315 -31.49 -20.39 0.87
C GLU A 315 -32.68 -19.50 0.51
N ASN A 316 -33.84 -20.10 0.22
CA ASN A 316 -35.04 -19.35 -0.16
C ASN A 316 -35.52 -18.42 0.96
N ASN A 317 -35.50 -18.89 2.21
CA ASN A 317 -35.94 -18.08 3.35
C ASN A 317 -34.87 -17.01 3.70
N ALA A 318 -33.58 -17.36 3.64
CA ALA A 318 -32.50 -16.38 3.78
C ALA A 318 -32.62 -15.25 2.73
N LEU A 319 -32.89 -15.61 1.47
CA LEU A 319 -33.07 -14.63 0.39
C LEU A 319 -34.31 -13.77 0.58
N LYS A 320 -35.41 -14.34 1.10
CA LYS A 320 -36.60 -13.55 1.50
C LYS A 320 -36.23 -12.52 2.57
N ASN A 321 -35.55 -12.94 3.64
CA ASN A 321 -35.12 -12.03 4.70
C ASN A 321 -34.20 -10.92 4.18
N ALA A 322 -33.29 -11.25 3.26
CA ALA A 322 -32.43 -10.26 2.62
C ALA A 322 -33.23 -9.24 1.78
N ARG A 323 -34.27 -9.68 1.04
CA ARG A 323 -35.16 -8.78 0.31
C ARG A 323 -35.94 -7.86 1.24
N ASP A 324 -36.42 -8.40 2.36
CA ASP A 324 -37.15 -7.61 3.36
C ASP A 324 -36.24 -6.55 4.00
N ALA A 325 -34.98 -6.90 4.31
CA ALA A 325 -33.98 -5.96 4.82
C ALA A 325 -33.62 -4.88 3.77
N TYR A 326 -33.43 -5.28 2.50
CA TYR A 326 -33.17 -4.35 1.40
C TYR A 326 -34.32 -3.36 1.19
N ALA A 327 -35.57 -3.84 1.23
CA ALA A 327 -36.76 -3.00 1.06
C ALA A 327 -36.93 -1.97 2.18
N GLN A 328 -36.40 -2.26 3.38
CA GLN A 328 -36.36 -1.35 4.53
C GLN A 328 -35.13 -0.43 4.56
N ALA A 329 -34.30 -0.46 3.52
CA ALA A 329 -33.01 0.25 3.45
C ALA A 329 -32.01 -0.15 4.55
N ASP A 330 -32.17 -1.34 5.15
CA ASP A 330 -31.17 -1.93 6.05
C ASP A 330 -30.08 -2.64 5.24
N TYR A 331 -29.36 -1.85 4.44
CA TYR A 331 -28.41 -2.37 3.45
C TYR A 331 -27.22 -3.08 4.08
N ARG A 332 -26.78 -2.65 5.28
CA ARG A 332 -25.69 -3.30 6.01
C ARG A 332 -26.08 -4.72 6.42
N TRP A 333 -27.31 -4.90 6.91
CA TRP A 333 -27.82 -6.22 7.28
C TRP A 333 -28.16 -7.08 6.05
N ALA A 334 -28.76 -6.50 5.02
CA ALA A 334 -29.00 -7.20 3.76
C ALA A 334 -27.70 -7.77 3.18
N ALA A 335 -26.62 -6.98 3.18
CA ALA A 335 -25.29 -7.42 2.72
C ALA A 335 -24.74 -8.59 3.56
N GLU A 336 -24.93 -8.57 4.89
CA GLU A 336 -24.50 -9.66 5.77
C GLU A 336 -25.21 -10.97 5.45
N ILE A 337 -26.53 -10.96 5.29
CA ILE A 337 -27.31 -12.16 4.92
C ILE A 337 -26.88 -12.67 3.55
N LEU A 338 -26.81 -11.78 2.56
CA LEU A 338 -26.50 -12.13 1.17
C LEU A 338 -25.08 -12.68 1.01
N LYS A 339 -24.11 -12.17 1.79
CA LYS A 339 -22.76 -12.73 1.87
C LYS A 339 -22.81 -14.22 2.22
N HIS A 340 -23.58 -14.62 3.23
CA HIS A 340 -23.69 -16.04 3.60
C HIS A 340 -24.34 -16.88 2.50
N ILE A 341 -25.34 -16.35 1.77
CA ILE A 341 -25.93 -17.06 0.62
C ILE A 341 -24.89 -17.28 -0.48
N VAL A 342 -24.16 -16.22 -0.87
CA VAL A 342 -23.15 -16.28 -1.94
C VAL A 342 -21.96 -17.16 -1.57
N LEU A 343 -21.54 -17.18 -0.30
CA LEU A 343 -20.47 -18.05 0.17
C LEU A 343 -20.89 -19.53 0.24
N ASN A 344 -22.16 -19.81 0.56
CA ASN A 344 -22.70 -21.16 0.54
C ASN A 344 -22.92 -21.68 -0.89
N ASN A 345 -23.44 -20.83 -1.77
CA ASN A 345 -23.77 -21.15 -3.15
C ASN A 345 -23.39 -19.99 -4.09
N PRO A 346 -22.16 -20.00 -4.63
CA PRO A 346 -21.69 -18.94 -5.52
C PRO A 346 -22.43 -18.90 -6.88
N GLN A 347 -23.24 -19.91 -7.18
CA GLN A 347 -24.06 -19.96 -8.40
C GLN A 347 -25.46 -19.33 -8.21
N ASN A 348 -25.82 -18.92 -6.99
CA ASN A 348 -27.12 -18.29 -6.73
C ASN A 348 -27.17 -16.87 -7.33
N GLN A 349 -27.67 -16.76 -8.56
CA GLN A 349 -27.68 -15.48 -9.30
C GLN A 349 -28.57 -14.42 -8.63
N GLN A 350 -29.72 -14.82 -8.07
CA GLN A 350 -30.62 -13.87 -7.40
C GLN A 350 -29.96 -13.22 -6.18
N ALA A 351 -29.19 -13.99 -5.40
CA ALA A 351 -28.44 -13.47 -4.26
C ALA A 351 -27.30 -12.55 -4.71
N LYS A 352 -26.53 -12.93 -5.75
CA LYS A 352 -25.47 -12.08 -6.31
C LYS A 352 -26.01 -10.75 -6.83
N ASP A 353 -27.12 -10.77 -7.55
CA ASP A 353 -27.74 -9.56 -8.11
C ASP A 353 -28.25 -8.63 -7.00
N LEU A 354 -28.92 -9.19 -5.98
CA LEU A 354 -29.39 -8.39 -4.84
C LEU A 354 -28.21 -7.85 -4.01
N LEU A 355 -27.12 -8.62 -3.86
CA LEU A 355 -25.92 -8.16 -3.15
C LEU A 355 -25.21 -7.04 -3.93
N ALA A 356 -25.11 -7.16 -5.25
CA ALA A 356 -24.58 -6.10 -6.10
C ALA A 356 -25.40 -4.81 -5.97
N ASN A 357 -26.74 -4.89 -5.97
CA ASN A 357 -27.60 -3.74 -5.73
C ASN A 357 -27.44 -3.16 -4.32
N THR A 358 -27.29 -4.02 -3.32
CA THR A 358 -27.06 -3.59 -1.93
C THR A 358 -25.73 -2.84 -1.80
N TYR A 359 -24.66 -3.35 -2.40
CA TYR A 359 -23.37 -2.66 -2.46
C TYR A 359 -23.45 -1.34 -3.22
N ARG A 360 -24.21 -1.24 -4.31
CA ARG A 360 -24.44 0.06 -4.97
C ARG A 360 -25.05 1.08 -4.02
N GLN A 361 -26.10 0.71 -3.26
CA GLN A 361 -26.71 1.62 -2.29
C GLN A 361 -25.72 2.05 -1.19
N LEU A 362 -24.95 1.09 -0.64
CA LEU A 362 -23.91 1.40 0.34
C LEU A 362 -22.82 2.32 -0.23
N GLY A 363 -22.39 2.08 -1.48
CA GLY A 363 -21.40 2.90 -2.16
C GLY A 363 -21.92 4.30 -2.54
N TYR A 364 -23.21 4.44 -2.86
CA TYR A 364 -23.83 5.73 -3.15
C TYR A 364 -24.04 6.57 -1.89
N ALA A 365 -24.23 5.93 -0.74
CA ALA A 365 -24.31 6.60 0.56
C ALA A 365 -22.95 6.90 1.21
N ALA A 366 -21.85 6.30 0.70
CA ALA A 366 -20.53 6.48 1.29
C ALA A 366 -19.93 7.84 0.93
N GLU A 367 -19.60 8.64 1.95
CA GLU A 367 -18.84 9.90 1.80
C GLU A 367 -17.38 9.61 1.41
N ALA A 368 -16.79 8.55 1.99
CA ALA A 368 -15.44 8.12 1.68
C ALA A 368 -15.37 7.49 0.29
N SER A 369 -14.56 8.07 -0.58
CA SER A 369 -14.36 7.57 -1.94
C SER A 369 -13.77 6.16 -1.95
N THR A 370 -12.89 5.85 -1.00
CA THR A 370 -12.30 4.51 -0.85
C THR A 370 -13.37 3.47 -0.53
N TRP A 371 -14.33 3.77 0.35
CA TRP A 371 -15.43 2.86 0.68
C TRP A 371 -16.40 2.72 -0.50
N ARG A 372 -16.76 3.84 -1.14
CA ARG A 372 -17.57 3.83 -2.36
C ARG A 372 -16.98 2.89 -3.40
N ASN A 373 -15.69 3.06 -3.71
CA ASN A 373 -15.00 2.25 -4.70
C ASN A 373 -14.99 0.76 -4.31
N PHE A 374 -14.71 0.44 -3.04
CA PHE A 374 -14.75 -0.94 -2.54
C PHE A 374 -16.12 -1.61 -2.77
N PHE A 375 -17.21 -0.93 -2.43
CA PHE A 375 -18.55 -1.46 -2.64
C PHE A 375 -18.88 -1.62 -4.14
N LEU A 376 -18.59 -0.62 -4.95
CA LEU A 376 -18.93 -0.64 -6.38
C LEU A 376 -18.12 -1.68 -7.16
N VAL A 377 -16.83 -1.88 -6.84
CA VAL A 377 -16.04 -2.97 -7.42
C VAL A 377 -16.59 -4.32 -6.98
N GLY A 378 -16.97 -4.48 -5.71
CA GLY A 378 -17.64 -5.69 -5.24
C GLY A 378 -18.94 -6.00 -6.01
N ALA A 379 -19.73 -4.96 -6.32
CA ALA A 379 -20.93 -5.10 -7.15
C ALA A 379 -20.61 -5.52 -8.60
N GLN A 380 -19.55 -4.94 -9.19
CA GLN A 380 -19.08 -5.29 -10.55
C GLN A 380 -18.61 -6.75 -10.61
N GLU A 381 -17.89 -7.22 -9.58
CA GLU A 381 -17.38 -8.60 -9.52
C GLU A 381 -18.46 -9.66 -9.37
N LEU A 382 -19.50 -9.39 -8.56
CA LEU A 382 -20.65 -10.30 -8.42
C LEU A 382 -21.38 -10.53 -9.74
N GLN A 383 -21.21 -9.62 -10.71
CA GLN A 383 -21.82 -9.67 -12.04
C GLN A 383 -20.83 -10.09 -13.13
N ASN A 384 -19.66 -10.64 -12.76
CA ASN A 384 -18.61 -11.14 -13.66
C ASN A 384 -18.02 -10.10 -14.64
N ASN A 385 -18.02 -8.82 -14.26
CA ASN A 385 -17.68 -7.71 -15.16
C ASN A 385 -16.24 -7.18 -14.99
N VAL A 386 -15.25 -8.00 -14.59
CA VAL A 386 -13.89 -7.50 -14.32
C VAL A 386 -12.84 -8.00 -15.32
N PRO A 387 -12.16 -7.09 -16.04
CA PRO A 387 -10.90 -7.40 -16.72
C PRO A 387 -9.79 -7.52 -15.68
N LEU A 388 -9.24 -8.73 -15.52
CA LEU A 388 -8.14 -9.02 -14.59
C LEU A 388 -6.76 -8.76 -15.22
N GLN A 389 -6.62 -7.72 -16.04
CA GLN A 389 -5.32 -7.40 -16.65
C GLN A 389 -4.61 -6.31 -15.86
N ASN A 390 -3.55 -6.70 -15.17
CA ASN A 390 -2.64 -5.76 -14.54
C ASN A 390 -1.54 -5.39 -15.55
N THR A 391 -1.44 -4.12 -15.93
CA THR A 391 -0.52 -3.64 -16.97
C THR A 391 0.73 -2.95 -16.42
N SER A 392 0.91 -2.92 -15.10
CA SER A 392 2.07 -2.31 -14.44
C SER A 392 3.29 -3.24 -14.46
N ASP A 393 4.43 -2.73 -14.94
CA ASP A 393 5.73 -3.40 -14.86
C ASP A 393 6.58 -2.76 -13.75
N PRO A 394 6.78 -3.42 -12.59
CA PRO A 394 7.57 -2.89 -11.48
C PRO A 394 9.07 -3.15 -11.61
N SER A 395 9.57 -3.68 -12.74
CA SER A 395 10.96 -4.14 -12.87
C SER A 395 12.00 -3.09 -12.46
N ASP A 396 11.77 -1.82 -12.81
CA ASP A 396 12.66 -0.70 -12.48
C ASP A 396 12.65 -0.35 -10.99
N LEU A 397 11.59 -0.68 -10.24
CA LEU A 397 11.58 -0.60 -8.78
C LEU A 397 12.34 -1.77 -8.16
N LEU A 398 12.10 -2.98 -8.67
CA LEU A 398 12.63 -4.23 -8.12
C LEU A 398 14.16 -4.32 -8.22
N ILE A 399 14.79 -3.70 -9.21
CA ILE A 399 16.26 -3.75 -9.33
C ILE A 399 16.98 -3.10 -8.14
N HIS A 400 16.34 -2.13 -7.47
CA HIS A 400 16.91 -1.43 -6.31
C HIS A 400 16.59 -2.08 -4.97
N THR A 401 15.68 -3.06 -4.92
CA THR A 401 15.40 -3.77 -3.68
C THR A 401 16.61 -4.65 -3.29
N PRO A 402 17.02 -4.69 -2.00
CA PRO A 402 18.04 -5.63 -1.54
C PRO A 402 17.71 -7.08 -1.89
N THR A 403 18.73 -7.85 -2.28
CA THR A 403 18.55 -9.24 -2.75
C THR A 403 17.89 -10.11 -1.69
N GLU A 404 18.21 -9.89 -0.41
CA GLU A 404 17.64 -10.59 0.74
C GLU A 404 16.11 -10.51 0.77
N ARG A 405 15.52 -9.36 0.44
CA ARG A 405 14.05 -9.19 0.43
C ARG A 405 13.38 -10.04 -0.65
N PHE A 406 14.05 -10.23 -1.79
CA PHE A 406 13.58 -11.16 -2.82
C PHE A 406 13.66 -12.60 -2.37
N LEU A 407 14.72 -12.97 -1.65
CA LEU A 407 14.88 -14.33 -1.13
C LEU A 407 13.81 -14.62 -0.06
N GLU A 408 13.50 -13.66 0.82
CA GLU A 408 12.40 -13.75 1.77
C GLU A 408 11.03 -13.91 1.06
N ALA A 409 10.75 -13.10 0.03
CA ALA A 409 9.51 -13.21 -0.73
C ALA A 409 9.44 -14.48 -1.60
N MET A 410 10.57 -14.96 -2.09
CA MET A 410 10.65 -16.25 -2.77
C MET A 410 10.33 -17.39 -1.79
N ALA A 411 10.85 -17.34 -0.57
CA ALA A 411 10.61 -18.34 0.47
C ALA A 411 9.11 -18.51 0.79
N THR A 412 8.29 -17.45 0.72
CA THR A 412 6.84 -17.56 0.94
C THR A 412 6.08 -18.26 -0.19
N ASN A 413 6.72 -18.48 -1.35
CA ASN A 413 6.12 -19.17 -2.49
C ASN A 413 6.47 -20.66 -2.53
N LEU A 414 7.07 -21.21 -1.47
CA LEU A 414 7.41 -22.62 -1.37
C LEU A 414 6.13 -23.48 -1.35
N ASP A 415 5.99 -24.41 -2.29
CA ASP A 415 4.79 -25.21 -2.50
C ASP A 415 4.74 -26.44 -1.58
N VAL A 416 4.68 -26.20 -0.27
CA VAL A 416 4.82 -27.22 0.79
C VAL A 416 3.88 -28.42 0.60
N GLU A 417 2.68 -28.22 0.07
CA GLU A 417 1.71 -29.29 -0.16
C GLU A 417 2.20 -30.34 -1.17
N ASN A 418 2.99 -29.90 -2.16
CA ASN A 418 3.56 -30.76 -3.19
C ASN A 418 5.01 -31.18 -2.87
N LEU A 419 5.61 -30.61 -1.82
CA LEU A 419 6.92 -31.01 -1.33
C LEU A 419 6.82 -32.29 -0.51
N LYS A 420 7.54 -33.32 -0.96
CA LYS A 420 7.68 -34.58 -0.24
C LYS A 420 8.74 -34.50 0.87
N ASN A 421 8.84 -33.35 1.56
CA ASN A 421 9.91 -33.01 2.51
C ASN A 421 11.32 -33.24 1.93
N GLU A 422 11.52 -32.94 0.65
CA GLU A 422 12.82 -33.08 0.00
C GLU A 422 13.77 -31.96 0.43
N ASN A 423 14.91 -32.33 1.01
CA ASN A 423 15.99 -31.37 1.29
C ASN A 423 16.71 -31.03 -0.03
N GLN A 424 16.92 -29.74 -0.28
CA GLN A 424 17.62 -29.24 -1.45
C GLN A 424 18.49 -28.04 -1.06
N CYS A 425 19.59 -27.81 -1.78
CA CYS A 425 20.37 -26.59 -1.61
C CYS A 425 20.96 -26.14 -2.94
N ILE A 426 21.18 -24.83 -3.06
CA ILE A 426 21.92 -24.21 -4.17
C ILE A 426 22.73 -23.04 -3.62
N ASN A 427 23.81 -22.68 -4.32
CA ASN A 427 24.44 -21.38 -4.14
C ASN A 427 23.99 -20.43 -5.25
N LEU A 428 23.72 -19.17 -4.92
CA LEU A 428 23.41 -18.09 -5.85
C LEU A 428 24.53 -17.05 -5.82
N VAL A 429 25.14 -16.79 -6.97
CA VAL A 429 26.14 -15.74 -7.16
C VAL A 429 25.58 -14.71 -8.13
N LEU A 430 25.43 -13.47 -7.66
CA LEU A 430 25.04 -12.33 -8.50
C LEU A 430 26.32 -11.64 -8.99
N SER A 431 26.71 -11.90 -10.24
CA SER A 431 28.05 -11.55 -10.74
C SER A 431 28.28 -10.05 -10.93
N ASP A 432 27.21 -9.30 -11.19
CA ASP A 432 27.21 -7.85 -11.40
C ASP A 432 27.28 -7.07 -10.08
N THR A 433 26.64 -7.56 -9.02
CA THR A 433 26.66 -6.96 -7.68
C THR A 433 27.68 -7.59 -6.74
N GLN A 434 28.33 -8.68 -7.15
CA GLN A 434 29.29 -9.48 -6.36
C GLN A 434 28.68 -10.05 -5.07
N GLU A 435 27.37 -10.31 -5.06
CA GLU A 435 26.69 -10.88 -3.90
C GLU A 435 26.69 -12.42 -3.97
N ASN A 436 26.95 -13.06 -2.82
CA ASN A 436 27.04 -14.51 -2.70
C ASN A 436 26.05 -15.01 -1.65
N PHE A 437 25.22 -16.00 -2.01
CA PHE A 437 24.22 -16.58 -1.11
C PHE A 437 24.27 -18.11 -1.14
N SER A 438 24.17 -18.73 0.03
CA SER A 438 23.78 -20.14 0.17
C SER A 438 22.27 -20.20 0.43
N LEU A 439 21.55 -21.01 -0.33
CA LEU A 439 20.10 -21.20 -0.25
C LEU A 439 19.82 -22.68 0.04
N TRP A 440 18.96 -22.98 1.01
CA TRP A 440 18.59 -24.36 1.29
C TRP A 440 17.14 -24.49 1.71
N VAL A 441 16.54 -25.63 1.39
CA VAL A 441 15.23 -26.05 1.89
C VAL A 441 15.46 -27.26 2.78
N GLU A 442 15.02 -27.14 4.03
CA GLU A 442 15.01 -28.22 5.01
C GLU A 442 13.72 -28.12 5.81
N ASN A 443 13.09 -29.26 6.14
CA ASN A 443 11.81 -29.30 6.84
C ASN A 443 10.71 -28.48 6.14
N SER A 444 10.73 -28.42 4.80
CA SER A 444 9.83 -27.59 3.99
C SER A 444 9.90 -26.10 4.34
N ILE A 445 11.09 -25.63 4.75
CA ILE A 445 11.39 -24.22 5.02
C ILE A 445 12.58 -23.83 4.16
N MET A 446 12.43 -22.78 3.35
CA MET A 446 13.56 -22.15 2.67
C MET A 446 14.28 -21.20 3.63
N GLN A 447 15.60 -21.34 3.70
CA GLN A 447 16.50 -20.45 4.41
C GLN A 447 17.59 -19.97 3.46
N PHE A 448 18.21 -18.85 3.81
CA PHE A 448 19.35 -18.34 3.08
C PHE A 448 20.38 -17.67 4.00
N LYS A 449 21.61 -17.61 3.51
CA LYS A 449 22.72 -16.92 4.17
C LYS A 449 23.54 -16.17 3.13
N ARG A 450 23.81 -14.88 3.39
CA ARG A 450 24.76 -14.08 2.63
C ARG A 450 26.19 -14.37 3.07
N HIS A 451 27.12 -14.37 2.11
CA HIS A 451 28.54 -14.55 2.33
C HIS A 451 29.33 -13.39 1.70
N ASP A 452 30.40 -12.98 2.36
CA ASP A 452 31.26 -11.89 1.88
C ASP A 452 32.21 -12.37 0.77
N ASP A 453 32.73 -13.60 0.85
CA ASP A 453 33.52 -14.24 -0.20
C ASP A 453 32.79 -15.48 -0.76
N SER A 454 32.79 -15.60 -2.09
CA SER A 454 32.35 -16.80 -2.83
C SER A 454 32.99 -18.11 -2.36
N LYS A 455 34.16 -18.06 -1.71
CA LYS A 455 34.84 -19.25 -1.15
C LYS A 455 34.12 -19.85 0.06
N ASP A 456 33.29 -19.06 0.73
CA ASP A 456 32.53 -19.49 1.91
C ASP A 456 31.18 -20.13 1.55
N LEU A 457 30.87 -20.21 0.25
CA LEU A 457 29.69 -20.90 -0.26
C LEU A 457 29.76 -22.40 0.04
N ALA A 458 28.60 -23.02 0.29
CA ALA A 458 28.53 -24.44 0.62
C ALA A 458 29.12 -25.30 -0.51
N SER A 459 30.13 -26.12 -0.21
CA SER A 459 30.86 -26.93 -1.21
C SER A 459 30.00 -27.97 -1.90
N ASP A 460 28.96 -28.45 -1.20
CA ASP A 460 28.16 -29.59 -1.60
C ASP A 460 26.88 -29.18 -2.37
N CYS A 461 26.68 -27.87 -2.57
CA CYS A 461 25.52 -27.33 -3.27
C CYS A 461 25.91 -26.86 -4.69
N PRO A 462 25.11 -27.18 -5.72
CA PRO A 462 25.33 -26.66 -7.06
C PRO A 462 25.19 -25.12 -7.06
N THR A 463 25.99 -24.44 -7.87
CA THR A 463 26.05 -22.97 -7.91
C THR A 463 25.46 -22.44 -9.21
N LEU A 464 24.51 -21.51 -9.08
CA LEU A 464 24.01 -20.67 -10.17
C LEU A 464 24.68 -19.30 -10.10
N THR A 465 25.41 -18.93 -11.14
CA THR A 465 25.93 -17.57 -11.32
C THR A 465 25.15 -16.85 -12.42
N VAL A 466 24.55 -15.72 -12.08
CA VAL A 466 23.73 -14.89 -12.98
C VAL A 466 23.91 -13.42 -12.64
N THR A 467 23.39 -12.50 -13.45
CA THR A 467 23.24 -11.09 -13.05
C THR A 467 21.96 -10.88 -12.25
N LYS A 468 21.91 -9.86 -11.39
CA LYS A 468 20.70 -9.50 -10.64
C LYS A 468 19.50 -9.23 -11.56
N PRO A 469 19.61 -8.48 -12.67
CA PRO A 469 18.50 -8.31 -13.61
C PRO A 469 17.98 -9.63 -14.19
N LEU A 470 18.87 -10.55 -14.57
CA LEU A 470 18.46 -11.85 -15.13
C LEU A 470 17.80 -12.73 -14.06
N TYR A 471 18.31 -12.70 -12.83
CA TYR A 471 17.69 -13.34 -11.68
C TYR A 471 16.27 -12.79 -11.43
N LEU A 472 16.10 -11.47 -11.41
CA LEU A 472 14.79 -10.82 -11.23
C LEU A 472 13.80 -11.23 -12.33
N LYS A 473 14.20 -11.23 -13.60
CA LYS A 473 13.34 -11.71 -14.71
C LYS A 473 12.90 -13.16 -14.51
N MET A 474 13.77 -14.00 -13.96
CA MET A 474 13.44 -15.38 -13.62
C MET A 474 12.43 -15.46 -12.47
N ILE A 475 12.71 -14.81 -11.34
CA ILE A 475 11.88 -14.88 -10.14
C ILE A 475 10.61 -14.01 -10.19
N THR A 476 10.49 -13.15 -11.19
CA THR A 476 9.24 -12.45 -11.57
C THR A 476 8.53 -13.09 -12.77
N GLY A 477 9.12 -14.13 -13.39
CA GLY A 477 8.46 -15.00 -14.37
C GLY A 477 8.40 -14.41 -15.78
N GLN A 478 9.08 -13.29 -16.00
CA GLN A 478 9.27 -12.69 -17.31
C GLN A 478 10.10 -13.59 -18.23
N ILE A 479 11.00 -14.40 -17.65
CA ILE A 479 11.78 -15.43 -18.36
C ILE A 479 11.62 -16.76 -17.63
N LYS A 480 11.37 -17.85 -18.38
CA LYS A 480 11.32 -19.21 -17.82
C LYS A 480 12.68 -19.61 -17.27
N GLY A 481 12.75 -20.17 -16.07
CA GLY A 481 14.01 -20.58 -15.43
C GLY A 481 14.87 -21.52 -16.29
N VAL A 482 14.26 -22.44 -17.03
CA VAL A 482 14.98 -23.32 -17.98
C VAL A 482 15.72 -22.52 -19.05
N LYS A 483 15.16 -21.40 -19.55
CA LYS A 483 15.86 -20.53 -20.50
C LYS A 483 17.04 -19.83 -19.85
N VAL A 484 16.93 -19.43 -18.58
CA VAL A 484 18.04 -18.83 -17.84
C VAL A 484 19.17 -19.84 -17.66
N LEU A 485 18.87 -21.05 -17.19
CA LEU A 485 19.86 -22.11 -16.94
C LEU A 485 20.61 -22.57 -18.20
N LEU A 486 20.00 -22.43 -19.38
CA LEU A 486 20.59 -22.77 -20.68
C LEU A 486 21.19 -21.55 -21.41
N SER A 487 21.09 -20.35 -20.82
CA SER A 487 21.59 -19.12 -21.45
C SER A 487 23.10 -18.96 -21.26
N ASN A 488 23.76 -18.36 -22.27
CA ASN A 488 25.16 -17.96 -22.19
C ASN A 488 25.40 -16.82 -21.16
N GLU A 489 24.34 -16.22 -20.64
CA GLU A 489 24.35 -15.17 -19.62
C GLU A 489 24.34 -15.73 -18.18
N SER A 490 24.27 -17.06 -18.03
CA SER A 490 24.38 -17.77 -16.76
C SER A 490 25.54 -18.76 -16.77
N LYS A 491 26.07 -19.09 -15.58
CA LYS A 491 27.02 -20.19 -15.40
C LYS A 491 26.51 -21.12 -14.31
N VAL A 492 26.61 -22.42 -14.55
CA VAL A 492 26.27 -23.46 -13.58
C VAL A 492 27.52 -24.25 -13.22
N LYS A 493 27.81 -24.40 -11.93
CA LYS A 493 28.81 -25.33 -11.39
C LYS A 493 28.08 -26.42 -10.61
N GLY A 494 28.34 -27.69 -10.91
CA GLY A 494 27.61 -28.83 -10.33
C GLY A 494 26.46 -29.29 -11.24
N ASN A 495 25.42 -29.90 -10.66
CA ASN A 495 24.33 -30.51 -11.40
C ASN A 495 23.21 -29.49 -11.74
N PRO A 496 22.99 -29.12 -13.03
CA PRO A 496 21.93 -28.17 -13.40
C PRO A 496 20.51 -28.69 -13.12
N LEU A 497 20.32 -30.02 -13.05
CA LEU A 497 19.01 -30.59 -12.72
C LEU A 497 18.62 -30.31 -11.27
N GLU A 498 19.57 -30.26 -10.34
CA GLU A 498 19.31 -29.93 -8.93
C GLU A 498 18.90 -28.46 -8.78
N ILE A 499 19.53 -27.55 -9.52
CA ILE A 499 19.11 -26.14 -9.55
C ILE A 499 17.68 -26.02 -10.12
N GLY A 500 17.39 -26.73 -11.22
CA GLY A 500 16.05 -26.77 -11.79
C GLY A 500 15.01 -27.33 -10.81
N LYS A 501 15.34 -28.40 -10.08
CA LYS A 501 14.50 -28.97 -9.02
C LYS A 501 14.27 -27.97 -7.90
N PHE A 502 15.31 -27.30 -7.42
CA PHE A 502 15.20 -26.28 -6.37
C PHE A 502 14.18 -25.20 -6.75
N PHE A 503 14.29 -24.59 -7.94
CA PHE A 503 13.34 -23.57 -8.36
C PHE A 503 11.93 -24.12 -8.65
N ALA A 504 11.79 -25.40 -9.01
CA ALA A 504 10.50 -26.04 -9.21
C ALA A 504 9.73 -26.28 -7.89
N MET A 505 10.39 -26.16 -6.73
CA MET A 505 9.75 -26.21 -5.40
C MET A 505 8.86 -24.99 -5.12
N PHE A 506 8.97 -23.93 -5.92
CA PHE A 506 8.27 -22.67 -5.71
C PHE A 506 7.14 -22.50 -6.71
N LYS A 507 5.94 -22.21 -6.19
CA LYS A 507 4.74 -21.95 -6.98
C LYS A 507 4.19 -20.59 -6.59
N ARG A 508 4.13 -19.68 -7.56
CA ARG A 508 3.56 -18.36 -7.29
C ARG A 508 2.04 -18.42 -7.18
N PRO A 509 1.45 -17.67 -6.23
CA PRO A 509 0.01 -17.56 -6.13
C PRO A 509 -0.56 -16.81 -7.34
N ASP A 510 -1.77 -17.17 -7.72
CA ASP A 510 -2.55 -16.39 -8.67
C ASP A 510 -2.85 -15.00 -8.06
N SER A 511 -2.57 -13.94 -8.82
CA SER A 511 -2.82 -12.56 -8.38
C SER A 511 -4.28 -12.12 -8.58
N THR A 512 -5.12 -12.96 -9.20
CA THR A 512 -6.49 -12.63 -9.62
C THR A 512 -7.59 -13.26 -8.74
N PHE A 513 -7.24 -13.66 -7.51
CA PHE A 513 -8.13 -14.39 -6.60
C PHE A 513 -9.46 -13.65 -6.27
N PRO A 514 -10.53 -14.42 -5.97
CA PRO A 514 -11.83 -13.85 -5.61
C PRO A 514 -11.82 -13.16 -4.23
N ILE A 515 -12.57 -12.05 -4.11
CA ILE A 515 -12.78 -11.32 -2.83
C ILE A 515 -14.21 -11.46 -2.32
N VAL A 516 -15.21 -11.18 -3.16
CA VAL A 516 -16.64 -11.29 -2.81
C VAL A 516 -17.18 -12.72 -2.81
N THR A 517 -16.41 -13.65 -3.38
CA THR A 517 -16.55 -15.10 -3.21
C THR A 517 -15.27 -15.64 -2.55
N ARG A 518 -15.11 -16.97 -2.44
CA ARG A 518 -13.90 -17.58 -1.86
C ARG A 518 -13.26 -18.57 -2.84
N PRO A 519 -11.93 -18.73 -2.82
CA PRO A 519 -11.25 -19.75 -3.62
C PRO A 519 -11.86 -21.13 -3.39
N ASN A 520 -11.83 -22.00 -4.38
CA ASN A 520 -12.11 -23.42 -4.16
C ASN A 520 -10.95 -24.02 -3.36
N ASP A 521 -11.27 -24.93 -2.45
CA ASP A 521 -10.28 -25.69 -1.71
C ASP A 521 -9.59 -26.70 -2.64
#